data_AF-A0A4W5NTB4-F1
#
_entry.id   AF-A0A4W5NTB4-F1
#
_cell.length_a   1.000
_cell.length_b   1.000
_cell.length_c   1.000
_cell.angle_alpha   90.00
_cell.angle_beta   90.00
_cell.angle_gamma   90.00
#
_symmetry.space_group_name_H-M   'P 1'
#
loop_
_entity.id
_entity.type
_entity.pdbx_description
1 polymer ?
#
loop_
_entity_poly.entity_id
_entity_poly.type
_entity_poly.pdbx_seq_one_letter_code
_entity_poly.pdbx_strand_id
1 'polypeptide(L)'
;MSMFEDTLLSFVPQTPFLAHTEPAIIRNLTFTEITTASVSLNWAEPLGNRSFYRVEWTGGNSSVSQNTTGTSVNVTALTAGVQYHFTVTAVAGDNTTVGQSKTVSKYTKPAVIRNLTVSKITTSSVFLRWIEPFGNRSFYSVEWTGGSRAMNTTTNETAFNVTELTAGVKYTFKVTAVAGDNITKGNAQEKALFTGKLFHWNGLNIFSEVEPCHDYVNICILQ
;
A
#
# COMPACT_ATOMS: atom_id res chain seq x y z
N MET A 1 60.54 47.21 -55.92
CA MET A 1 59.44 46.38 -56.43
C MET A 1 59.72 44.95 -56.01
N SER A 2 59.12 44.50 -54.91
CA SER A 2 59.18 43.11 -54.43
C SER A 2 57.87 42.84 -53.73
N MET A 3 57.34 41.66 -54.02
CA MET A 3 55.94 41.28 -53.98
C MET A 3 55.42 41.04 -52.55
N PHE A 4 54.15 41.36 -52.35
CA PHE A 4 53.34 40.90 -51.23
C PHE A 4 53.16 39.38 -51.35
N GLU A 5 53.49 38.62 -50.31
CA GLU A 5 52.91 37.30 -50.11
C GLU A 5 51.73 37.43 -49.15
N ASP A 6 50.53 37.53 -49.73
CA ASP A 6 49.28 37.44 -48.99
C ASP A 6 49.04 35.96 -48.68
N THR A 7 49.29 35.58 -47.42
CA THR A 7 48.98 34.25 -46.92
C THR A 7 47.47 34.15 -46.73
N LEU A 8 46.80 33.48 -47.68
CA LEU A 8 45.40 33.11 -47.57
C LEU A 8 45.21 32.16 -46.37
N LEU A 9 44.80 32.72 -45.23
CA LEU A 9 44.28 31.95 -44.10
C LEU A 9 43.00 31.25 -44.57
N SER A 10 43.09 29.95 -44.82
CA SER A 10 41.93 29.12 -45.10
C SER A 10 40.98 29.14 -43.89
N PHE A 11 39.81 29.75 -44.06
CA PHE A 11 38.72 29.70 -43.09
C PHE A 11 38.21 28.25 -42.99
N VAL A 12 38.51 27.58 -41.88
CA VAL A 12 37.82 26.33 -41.51
C VAL A 12 36.47 26.76 -40.91
N PRO A 13 35.32 26.43 -41.52
CA PRO A 13 34.03 26.72 -40.91
C PRO A 13 33.92 25.91 -39.61
N GLN A 14 33.95 26.62 -38.48
CA GLN A 14 33.70 25.98 -37.19
C GLN A 14 32.23 25.58 -37.16
N THR A 15 31.96 24.29 -36.95
CA THR A 15 30.60 23.83 -36.61
C THR A 15 30.16 24.54 -35.33
N PRO A 16 28.98 25.20 -35.30
CA PRO A 16 28.51 25.85 -34.09
C PRO A 16 28.38 24.81 -32.97
N PHE A 17 29.00 25.10 -31.83
CA PHE A 17 28.91 24.25 -30.66
C PHE A 17 27.48 24.34 -30.10
N LEU A 18 26.70 23.28 -30.26
CA LEU A 18 25.33 23.22 -29.76
C LEU A 18 25.37 22.86 -28.26
N ALA A 19 25.35 23.87 -27.39
CA ALA A 19 25.30 23.68 -25.95
C ALA A 19 23.86 23.67 -25.44
N HIS A 20 23.53 22.76 -24.52
CA HIS A 20 22.23 22.71 -23.85
C HIS A 20 22.37 23.17 -22.41
N THR A 21 21.40 23.95 -21.94
CA THR A 21 21.30 24.31 -20.52
C THR A 21 20.60 23.19 -19.75
N GLU A 22 20.98 23.02 -18.49
CA GLU A 22 20.29 22.08 -17.59
C GLU A 22 18.81 22.46 -17.42
N PRO A 23 17.88 21.50 -17.60
CA PRO A 23 16.47 21.73 -17.31
C PRO A 23 16.23 22.10 -15.84
N ALA A 24 15.24 22.93 -15.57
CA ALA A 24 14.89 23.30 -14.20
C ALA A 24 14.33 22.11 -13.40
N ILE A 25 14.41 22.22 -12.07
CA ILE A 25 13.88 21.21 -11.15
C ILE A 25 12.36 21.04 -11.29
N ILE A 26 11.91 19.79 -11.14
CA ILE A 26 10.51 19.42 -11.18
C ILE A 26 9.74 20.00 -9.99
N ARG A 27 8.54 20.55 -10.26
CA ARG A 27 7.68 21.16 -9.25
C ARG A 27 6.48 20.26 -8.93
N ASN A 28 5.93 20.37 -7.73
CA ASN A 28 4.69 19.71 -7.31
C ASN A 28 4.61 18.19 -7.58
N LEU A 29 5.73 17.47 -7.39
CA LEU A 29 5.75 16.00 -7.44
C LEU A 29 4.87 15.42 -6.32
N THR A 30 3.77 14.79 -6.70
CA THR A 30 2.72 14.26 -5.81
C THR A 30 2.29 12.86 -6.25
N PHE A 31 1.59 12.15 -5.36
CA PHE A 31 1.00 10.85 -5.63
C PHE A 31 -0.50 11.01 -5.87
N THR A 32 -1.02 10.41 -6.93
CA THR A 32 -2.46 10.47 -7.26
C THR A 32 -3.20 9.21 -6.85
N GLU A 33 -2.57 8.04 -7.04
CA GLU A 33 -3.14 6.75 -6.70
C GLU A 33 -2.07 5.80 -6.14
N ILE A 34 -2.45 5.03 -5.13
CA ILE A 34 -1.58 4.05 -4.48
C ILE A 34 -2.37 2.76 -4.29
N THR A 35 -1.84 1.67 -4.85
CA THR A 35 -2.41 0.33 -4.75
C THR A 35 -1.41 -0.61 -4.06
N THR A 36 -1.71 -1.91 -4.06
CA THR A 36 -0.80 -2.94 -3.55
C THR A 36 0.38 -3.20 -4.48
N ALA A 37 0.27 -2.84 -5.76
CA ALA A 37 1.27 -3.18 -6.78
C ALA A 37 1.63 -2.01 -7.72
N SER A 38 1.08 -0.82 -7.47
CA SER A 38 1.36 0.37 -8.28
C SER A 38 1.29 1.66 -7.48
N VAL A 39 2.02 2.67 -7.98
CA VAL A 39 1.99 4.05 -7.50
C VAL A 39 1.96 4.97 -8.72
N SER A 40 0.94 5.82 -8.78
CA SER A 40 0.84 6.87 -9.79
C SER A 40 1.42 8.18 -9.28
N LEU A 41 2.38 8.72 -10.03
CA LEU A 41 3.03 9.99 -9.77
C LEU A 41 2.56 11.05 -10.76
N ASN A 42 2.47 12.28 -10.30
CA ASN A 42 2.18 13.45 -11.11
C ASN A 42 3.05 14.63 -10.68
N TRP A 43 3.48 15.45 -11.63
CA TRP A 43 4.24 16.66 -11.37
C TRP A 43 3.85 17.80 -12.29
N ALA A 44 4.28 19.01 -11.97
CA ALA A 44 4.14 20.16 -12.85
C ALA A 44 5.34 20.27 -13.78
N GLU A 45 5.09 20.70 -15.02
CA GLU A 45 6.13 20.99 -16.00
C GLU A 45 7.13 22.00 -15.40
N PRO A 46 8.45 21.73 -15.51
CA PRO A 46 9.49 22.64 -15.06
C PRO A 46 9.52 23.89 -15.96
N LEU A 47 10.16 24.95 -15.47
CA LEU A 47 10.39 26.15 -16.30
C LEU A 47 11.45 25.87 -17.37
N GLY A 48 11.27 26.45 -18.55
CA GLY A 48 12.17 26.25 -19.69
C GLY A 48 11.78 25.05 -20.55
N ASN A 49 12.72 24.58 -21.39
CA ASN A 49 12.52 23.45 -22.27
C ASN A 49 13.15 22.17 -21.71
N ARG A 50 12.50 21.05 -22.00
CA ARG A 50 13.00 19.69 -21.77
C ARG A 50 12.61 18.81 -22.95
N SER A 51 13.23 17.64 -23.05
CA SER A 51 12.84 16.58 -23.98
C SER A 51 11.90 15.57 -23.30
N PHE A 52 12.34 14.94 -22.21
CA PHE A 52 11.58 13.94 -21.46
C PHE A 52 11.97 13.95 -19.98
N TYR A 53 11.29 13.12 -19.20
CA TYR A 53 11.58 12.85 -17.81
C TYR A 53 12.12 11.44 -17.64
N ARG A 54 13.17 11.31 -16.85
CA ARG A 54 13.64 10.03 -16.31
C ARG A 54 13.03 9.85 -14.93
N VAL A 55 12.31 8.76 -14.74
CA VAL A 55 11.71 8.35 -13.47
C VAL A 55 12.46 7.11 -13.00
N GLU A 56 13.02 7.16 -11.80
CA GLU A 56 13.77 6.08 -11.19
C GLU A 56 13.11 5.73 -9.87
N TRP A 57 13.01 4.44 -9.56
CA TRP A 57 12.49 4.02 -8.27
C TRP A 57 13.25 2.86 -7.67
N THR A 58 13.41 2.92 -6.35
CA THR A 58 14.13 1.93 -5.55
C THR A 58 13.29 1.47 -4.36
N GLY A 59 13.27 0.16 -4.13
CA GLY A 59 12.53 -0.47 -3.03
C GLY A 59 12.33 -1.96 -3.24
N GLY A 60 12.18 -2.72 -2.15
CA GLY A 60 11.90 -4.17 -2.21
C GLY A 60 12.95 -4.97 -3.01
N ASN A 61 14.23 -4.63 -2.86
CA ASN A 61 15.38 -5.18 -3.58
C ASN A 61 15.44 -4.88 -5.09
N SER A 62 14.61 -3.97 -5.59
CA SER A 62 14.62 -3.57 -7.00
C SER A 62 15.03 -2.11 -7.18
N SER A 63 15.75 -1.84 -8.27
CA SER A 63 16.06 -0.50 -8.77
C SER A 63 15.75 -0.48 -10.25
N VAL A 64 14.81 0.36 -10.66
CA VAL A 64 14.28 0.40 -12.04
C VAL A 64 14.17 1.84 -12.50
N SER A 65 14.31 2.06 -13.81
CA SER A 65 14.14 3.36 -14.44
C SER A 65 13.24 3.29 -15.67
N GLN A 66 12.52 4.37 -15.92
CA GLN A 66 11.63 4.55 -17.07
C GLN A 66 11.69 6.00 -17.56
N ASN A 67 11.66 6.17 -18.89
CA ASN A 67 11.51 7.49 -19.49
C ASN A 67 10.05 7.75 -19.86
N THR A 68 9.59 9.00 -19.71
CA THR A 68 8.26 9.45 -20.15
C THR A 68 8.32 10.87 -20.67
N THR A 69 7.53 11.19 -21.70
CA THR A 69 7.34 12.56 -22.18
C THR A 69 6.19 13.27 -21.48
N GLY A 70 5.35 12.55 -20.73
CA GLY A 70 4.26 13.11 -19.95
C GLY A 70 4.71 13.60 -18.57
N THR A 71 3.87 14.39 -17.91
CA THR A 71 4.10 14.87 -16.52
C THR A 71 3.52 13.93 -15.46
N SER A 72 3.21 12.70 -15.85
CA SER A 72 2.71 11.66 -14.96
C SER A 72 3.19 10.29 -15.41
N VAL A 73 3.25 9.35 -14.46
CA VAL A 73 3.59 7.95 -14.71
C VAL A 73 2.92 7.06 -13.69
N ASN A 74 2.43 5.90 -14.13
CA ASN A 74 1.97 4.84 -13.25
C ASN A 74 3.05 3.76 -13.16
N VAL A 75 3.75 3.72 -12.03
CA VAL A 75 4.76 2.69 -11.76
C VAL A 75 4.03 1.44 -11.29
N THR A 76 4.28 0.30 -11.94
CA THR A 76 3.59 -0.98 -11.69
C THR A 76 4.57 -2.08 -11.28
N ALA A 77 4.05 -3.29 -11.02
CA ALA A 77 4.83 -4.45 -10.58
C ALA A 77 5.61 -4.20 -9.27
N LEU A 78 5.06 -3.36 -8.39
CA LEU A 78 5.60 -3.11 -7.06
C LEU A 78 5.18 -4.19 -6.07
N THR A 79 5.98 -4.38 -5.03
CA THR A 79 5.67 -5.30 -3.92
C THR A 79 4.76 -4.61 -2.91
N ALA A 80 3.73 -5.32 -2.43
CA ALA A 80 2.78 -4.79 -1.44
C ALA A 80 3.44 -4.48 -0.10
N GLY A 81 3.02 -3.39 0.55
CA GLY A 81 3.48 -2.96 1.87
C GLY A 81 4.95 -2.53 1.97
N VAL A 82 5.58 -2.20 0.85
CA VAL A 82 7.00 -1.80 0.77
C VAL A 82 7.11 -0.30 0.51
N GLN A 83 8.09 0.34 1.13
CA GLN A 83 8.45 1.72 0.84
C GLN A 83 9.28 1.80 -0.44
N TYR A 84 8.85 2.66 -1.36
CA TYR A 84 9.58 2.99 -2.56
C TYR A 84 10.01 4.45 -2.52
N HIS A 85 11.23 4.72 -3.01
CA HIS A 85 11.74 6.07 -3.28
C HIS A 85 11.64 6.30 -4.77
N PHE A 86 11.00 7.39 -5.17
CA PHE A 86 10.79 7.78 -6.56
C PHE A 86 11.55 9.07 -6.82
N THR A 87 12.48 9.02 -7.77
CA THR A 87 13.29 10.15 -8.22
C THR A 87 12.88 10.52 -9.63
N VAL A 88 12.53 11.77 -9.87
CA VAL A 88 12.18 12.26 -11.20
C VAL A 88 13.16 13.37 -11.61
N THR A 89 13.66 13.27 -12.83
CA THR A 89 14.66 14.19 -13.39
C THR A 89 14.27 14.58 -14.81
N ALA A 90 14.30 15.88 -15.12
CA ALA A 90 14.08 16.35 -16.50
C ALA A 90 15.38 16.25 -17.31
N VAL A 91 15.28 15.88 -18.59
CA VAL A 91 16.42 15.69 -19.50
C VAL A 91 16.26 16.59 -20.73
N ALA A 92 17.34 17.24 -21.15
CA ALA A 92 17.34 18.15 -22.30
C ALA A 92 17.30 17.41 -23.66
N GLY A 93 17.21 18.19 -24.74
CA GLY A 93 17.09 17.72 -26.13
C GLY A 93 18.29 16.90 -26.63
N ASP A 94 19.47 17.09 -26.04
CA ASP A 94 20.67 16.30 -26.34
C ASP A 94 20.68 14.91 -25.69
N ASN A 95 19.65 14.58 -24.90
CA ASN A 95 19.49 13.29 -24.22
C ASN A 95 20.57 12.99 -23.15
N THR A 96 21.47 13.94 -22.89
CA THR A 96 22.62 13.78 -21.96
C THR A 96 22.63 14.82 -20.86
N THR A 97 22.16 16.03 -21.12
CA THR A 97 22.11 17.10 -20.11
C THR A 97 20.91 16.86 -19.18
N VAL A 98 21.20 16.54 -17.92
CA VAL A 98 20.21 16.22 -16.88
C VAL A 98 20.04 17.40 -15.94
N GLY A 99 18.79 17.72 -15.62
CA GLY A 99 18.47 18.75 -14.63
C GLY A 99 18.59 18.22 -13.19
N GLN A 100 18.21 19.07 -12.23
CA GLN A 100 18.13 18.65 -10.83
C GLN A 100 16.99 17.63 -10.61
N SER A 101 17.29 16.58 -9.87
CA SER A 101 16.35 15.52 -9.52
C SER A 101 15.47 15.89 -8.32
N LYS A 102 14.23 15.43 -8.30
CA LYS A 102 13.35 15.50 -7.12
C LYS A 102 12.95 14.11 -6.65
N THR A 103 13.18 13.83 -5.37
CA THR A 103 12.88 12.52 -4.75
C THR A 103 11.73 12.63 -3.75
N VAL A 104 10.81 11.68 -3.81
CA VAL A 104 9.72 11.48 -2.84
C VAL A 104 9.64 10.00 -2.48
N SER A 105 9.04 9.64 -1.35
CA SER A 105 8.85 8.23 -0.98
C SER A 105 7.41 7.94 -0.57
N LYS A 106 6.99 6.68 -0.81
CA LYS A 106 5.66 6.20 -0.43
C LYS A 106 5.64 4.70 -0.22
N TYR A 107 4.84 4.25 0.74
CA TYR A 107 4.50 2.84 0.90
C TYR A 107 3.41 2.44 -0.10
N THR A 108 3.57 1.29 -0.76
CA THR A 108 2.44 0.59 -1.37
C THR A 108 1.50 0.08 -0.28
N LYS A 109 0.22 -0.09 -0.62
CA LYS A 109 -0.73 -0.68 0.32
C LYS A 109 -0.33 -2.13 0.63
N PRO A 110 -0.36 -2.59 1.89
CA PRO A 110 -0.27 -4.01 2.19
C PRO A 110 -1.40 -4.78 1.49
N ALA A 111 -1.13 -6.03 1.13
CA ALA A 111 -2.19 -6.87 0.58
C ALA A 111 -3.24 -7.20 1.66
N VAL A 112 -4.41 -7.64 1.22
CA VAL A 112 -5.48 -8.10 2.11
C VAL A 112 -5.02 -9.35 2.86
N ILE A 113 -5.35 -9.44 4.15
CA ILE A 113 -5.10 -10.67 4.92
C ILE A 113 -5.87 -11.83 4.31
N ARG A 114 -5.40 -13.06 4.55
CA ARG A 114 -6.01 -14.26 3.96
C ARG A 114 -6.74 -15.05 5.04
N ASN A 115 -7.84 -15.71 4.67
CA ASN A 115 -8.56 -16.67 5.51
C ASN A 115 -8.90 -16.18 6.93
N LEU A 116 -9.66 -15.08 7.05
CA LEU A 116 -10.17 -14.61 8.34
C LEU A 116 -11.23 -15.60 8.88
N THR A 117 -10.91 -16.25 9.99
CA THR A 117 -11.73 -17.28 10.62
C THR A 117 -11.95 -16.99 12.10
N VAL A 118 -12.96 -17.62 12.65
CA VAL A 118 -13.30 -17.59 14.08
C VAL A 118 -13.10 -19.00 14.60
N SER A 119 -12.18 -19.18 15.54
CA SER A 119 -11.87 -20.52 16.08
C SER A 119 -12.57 -20.83 17.39
N LYS A 120 -13.01 -19.80 18.13
CA LYS A 120 -13.75 -19.95 19.38
C LYS A 120 -14.69 -18.75 19.58
N ILE A 121 -15.90 -19.04 20.05
CA ILE A 121 -16.90 -18.04 20.42
C ILE A 121 -17.37 -18.39 21.81
N THR A 122 -17.49 -17.38 22.67
CA THR A 122 -18.12 -17.49 23.98
C THR A 122 -19.24 -16.45 24.08
N THR A 123 -19.86 -16.35 25.26
CA THR A 123 -20.83 -15.30 25.55
C THR A 123 -20.22 -13.90 25.60
N SER A 124 -18.91 -13.78 25.84
CA SER A 124 -18.22 -12.50 26.04
C SER A 124 -16.91 -12.33 25.24
N SER A 125 -16.55 -13.29 24.41
CA SER A 125 -15.32 -13.23 23.60
C SER A 125 -15.42 -13.96 22.26
N VAL A 126 -14.62 -13.51 21.31
CA VAL A 126 -14.44 -14.12 19.99
C VAL A 126 -12.95 -14.19 19.67
N PHE A 127 -12.47 -15.39 19.37
CA PHE A 127 -11.08 -15.62 18.98
C PHE A 127 -10.95 -15.65 17.46
N LEU A 128 -10.31 -14.62 16.92
CA LEU A 128 -10.06 -14.44 15.49
C LEU A 128 -8.70 -15.00 15.11
N ARG A 129 -8.63 -15.62 13.92
CA ARG A 129 -7.37 -16.08 13.31
C ARG A 129 -7.38 -15.74 11.83
N TRP A 130 -6.23 -15.37 11.29
CA TRP A 130 -6.04 -15.13 9.87
C TRP A 130 -4.65 -15.59 9.43
N ILE A 131 -4.43 -15.56 8.12
CA ILE A 131 -3.15 -15.83 7.49
C ILE A 131 -2.57 -14.51 7.00
N GLU A 132 -1.27 -14.34 7.19
CA GLU A 132 -0.52 -13.14 6.77
C GLU A 132 -0.72 -12.84 5.27
N PRO A 133 -0.90 -11.55 4.89
CA PRO A 133 -0.97 -11.15 3.49
C PRO A 133 0.30 -11.47 2.71
N PHE A 134 0.20 -11.49 1.38
CA PHE A 134 1.39 -11.50 0.53
C PHE A 134 2.11 -10.15 0.58
N GLY A 135 3.42 -10.17 0.36
CA GLY A 135 4.27 -8.97 0.45
C GLY A 135 4.61 -8.64 1.90
N ASN A 136 4.78 -7.36 2.20
CA ASN A 136 5.14 -6.87 3.53
C ASN A 136 3.95 -6.25 4.26
N ARG A 137 4.06 -6.22 5.59
CA ARG A 137 3.22 -5.45 6.51
C ARG A 137 4.04 -5.09 7.75
N SER A 138 3.57 -4.13 8.53
CA SER A 138 4.08 -3.85 9.86
C SER A 138 3.23 -4.57 10.92
N PHE A 139 1.95 -4.20 11.03
CA PHE A 139 1.02 -4.77 12.01
C PHE A 139 -0.39 -4.91 11.42
N TYR A 140 -1.31 -5.46 12.21
CA TYR A 140 -2.73 -5.55 11.89
C TYR A 140 -3.54 -4.59 12.76
N SER A 141 -4.51 -3.90 12.16
CA SER A 141 -5.56 -3.18 12.86
C SER A 141 -6.80 -4.07 12.91
N VAL A 142 -7.31 -4.31 14.12
CA VAL A 142 -8.53 -5.08 14.38
C VAL A 142 -9.59 -4.11 14.88
N GLU A 143 -10.72 -4.05 14.21
CA GLU A 143 -11.83 -3.14 14.51
C GLU A 143 -13.11 -3.98 14.67
N TRP A 144 -13.97 -3.66 15.65
CA TRP A 144 -15.24 -4.37 15.80
C TRP A 144 -16.40 -3.44 16.18
N THR A 145 -17.56 -3.71 15.59
CA THR A 145 -18.79 -2.96 15.74
C THR A 145 -19.96 -3.90 16.03
N GLY A 146 -20.99 -3.42 16.72
CA GLY A 146 -22.16 -4.23 17.10
C GLY A 146 -22.65 -3.96 18.52
N GLY A 147 -21.74 -3.62 19.43
CA GLY A 147 -22.06 -3.08 20.75
C GLY A 147 -22.43 -1.60 20.71
N SER A 148 -22.44 -0.96 21.89
CA SER A 148 -22.79 0.47 22.03
C SER A 148 -21.83 1.43 21.32
N ARG A 149 -20.59 0.99 21.06
CA ARG A 149 -19.52 1.78 20.45
C ARG A 149 -18.64 0.92 19.54
N ALA A 150 -18.07 1.53 18.51
CA ALA A 150 -17.02 0.92 17.70
C ALA A 150 -15.71 0.89 18.50
N MET A 151 -15.01 -0.23 18.44
CA MET A 151 -13.73 -0.44 19.13
C MET A 151 -12.66 -0.81 18.12
N ASN A 152 -11.41 -0.48 18.45
CA ASN A 152 -10.26 -0.87 17.64
C ASN A 152 -9.04 -1.17 18.52
N THR A 153 -8.10 -1.91 17.94
CA THR A 153 -6.80 -2.21 18.54
C THR A 153 -5.81 -2.62 17.44
N THR A 154 -4.56 -2.85 17.83
CA THR A 154 -3.51 -3.34 16.93
C THR A 154 -2.85 -4.58 17.49
N THR A 155 -2.33 -5.42 16.60
CA THR A 155 -1.56 -6.60 16.96
C THR A 155 -0.51 -6.91 15.90
N ASN A 156 0.63 -7.47 16.32
CA ASN A 156 1.64 -8.01 15.41
C ASN A 156 1.37 -9.48 15.04
N GLU A 157 0.50 -10.15 15.80
CA GLU A 157 0.19 -11.56 15.66
C GLU A 157 -0.88 -11.80 14.59
N THR A 158 -0.97 -13.04 14.10
CA THR A 158 -2.00 -13.48 13.14
C THR A 158 -3.27 -14.00 13.82
N ALA A 159 -3.44 -13.68 15.10
CA ALA A 159 -4.60 -14.02 15.90
C ALA A 159 -4.87 -12.93 16.93
N PHE A 160 -6.13 -12.79 17.33
CA PHE A 160 -6.53 -11.85 18.36
C PHE A 160 -7.79 -12.34 19.09
N ASN A 161 -7.77 -12.25 20.42
CA ASN A 161 -8.92 -12.56 21.26
C ASN A 161 -9.67 -11.28 21.60
N VAL A 162 -10.82 -11.05 20.99
CA VAL A 162 -11.68 -9.92 21.34
C VAL A 162 -12.48 -10.31 22.58
N THR A 163 -12.39 -9.50 23.64
CA THR A 163 -13.08 -9.73 24.93
C THR A 163 -14.09 -8.63 25.21
N GLU A 164 -14.79 -8.74 26.34
CA GLU A 164 -15.77 -7.75 26.81
C GLU A 164 -16.95 -7.54 25.85
N LEU A 165 -17.30 -8.60 25.12
CA LEU A 165 -18.46 -8.59 24.24
C LEU A 165 -19.75 -8.84 25.03
N THR A 166 -20.86 -8.31 24.54
CA THR A 166 -22.19 -8.54 25.10
C THR A 166 -22.80 -9.79 24.46
N ALA A 167 -23.35 -10.72 25.25
CA ALA A 167 -24.00 -11.92 24.73
C ALA A 167 -25.25 -11.59 23.89
N GLY A 168 -25.52 -12.39 22.86
CA GLY A 168 -26.66 -12.23 21.96
C GLY A 168 -26.54 -11.11 20.92
N VAL A 169 -25.40 -10.41 20.86
CA VAL A 169 -25.20 -9.26 19.97
C VAL A 169 -24.45 -9.68 18.71
N LYS A 170 -24.92 -9.19 17.56
CA LYS A 170 -24.19 -9.38 16.29
C LYS A 170 -23.02 -8.41 16.22
N TYR A 171 -21.80 -8.94 16.27
CA TYR A 171 -20.59 -8.17 16.03
C TYR A 171 -20.10 -8.36 14.60
N THR A 172 -19.56 -7.30 14.01
CA THR A 172 -18.78 -7.32 12.78
C THR A 172 -17.33 -6.99 13.13
N PHE A 173 -16.45 -7.94 12.88
CA PHE A 173 -15.00 -7.83 13.08
C PHE A 173 -14.33 -7.54 11.75
N LYS A 174 -13.45 -6.56 11.72
CA LYS A 174 -12.70 -6.10 10.56
C LYS A 174 -11.21 -6.17 10.89
N VAL A 175 -10.44 -6.80 10.03
CA VAL A 175 -8.99 -6.91 10.20
C VAL A 175 -8.29 -6.40 8.95
N THR A 176 -7.35 -5.48 9.15
CA THR A 176 -6.64 -4.78 8.07
C THR A 176 -5.14 -4.79 8.32
N ALA A 177 -4.34 -5.12 7.31
CA ALA A 177 -2.88 -4.99 7.39
C ALA A 177 -2.45 -3.52 7.20
N VAL A 178 -1.43 -3.09 7.95
CA VAL A 178 -0.92 -1.71 7.97
C VAL A 178 0.56 -1.70 7.61
N ALA A 179 1.00 -0.74 6.79
CA ALA A 179 2.39 -0.58 6.39
C ALA A 179 3.25 0.06 7.50
N GLY A 180 4.57 0.13 7.28
CA GLY A 180 5.54 0.65 8.25
C GLY A 180 5.45 2.15 8.55
N ASP A 181 4.65 2.91 7.79
CA ASP A 181 4.33 4.31 8.08
C ASP A 181 3.17 4.48 9.08
N ASN A 182 2.61 3.38 9.57
CA ASN A 182 1.48 3.31 10.51
C ASN A 182 0.18 3.97 10.00
N ILE A 183 0.12 4.38 8.72
CA ILE A 183 -0.99 5.15 8.15
C ILE A 183 -1.55 4.41 6.94
N THR A 184 -0.69 3.85 6.08
CA THR A 184 -1.10 3.20 4.84
C THR A 184 -1.72 1.83 5.15
N LYS A 185 -3.05 1.77 5.06
CA LYS A 185 -3.84 0.55 5.26
C LYS A 185 -4.14 -0.17 3.94
N GLY A 186 -4.11 -1.49 3.96
CA GLY A 186 -4.59 -2.35 2.88
C GLY A 186 -6.13 -2.45 2.86
N ASN A 187 -6.63 -3.34 2.01
CA ASN A 187 -8.05 -3.74 2.09
C ASN A 187 -8.26 -4.64 3.31
N ALA A 188 -9.47 -4.56 3.87
CA ALA A 188 -9.83 -5.34 5.05
C ALA A 188 -10.49 -6.67 4.70
N GLN A 189 -10.43 -7.61 5.63
CA GLN A 189 -11.37 -8.73 5.70
C GLN A 189 -12.33 -8.52 6.85
N GLU A 190 -13.56 -8.98 6.67
CA GLU A 190 -14.62 -8.82 7.66
C GLU A 190 -15.32 -10.15 7.97
N LYS A 191 -15.70 -10.33 9.23
CA LYS A 191 -16.49 -11.46 9.70
C LYS A 191 -17.55 -10.98 10.65
N ALA A 192 -18.81 -11.34 10.40
CA ALA A 192 -19.92 -11.00 11.29
C ALA A 192 -20.53 -12.25 11.91
N LEU A 193 -20.82 -12.21 13.21
CA LEU A 193 -21.43 -13.30 13.96
C LEU A 193 -22.12 -12.79 15.22
N PHE A 194 -23.03 -13.59 15.75
CA PHE A 194 -23.58 -13.36 17.09
C PHE A 194 -22.64 -13.92 18.15
N THR A 195 -22.43 -13.14 19.21
CA THR A 195 -21.83 -13.62 20.45
C THR A 195 -22.89 -14.39 21.24
N GLY A 196 -22.48 -15.48 21.89
CA GLY A 196 -23.43 -16.42 22.49
C GLY A 196 -23.21 -17.85 22.03
N LYS A 197 -23.88 -18.78 22.69
CA LYS A 197 -23.71 -20.21 22.46
C LYS A 197 -24.21 -20.57 21.06
N LEU A 198 -23.33 -21.11 20.22
CA LEU A 198 -23.68 -21.62 18.90
C LEU A 198 -24.73 -22.73 19.07
N PHE A 199 -25.91 -22.47 18.52
CA PHE A 199 -26.97 -23.46 18.40
C PHE A 199 -26.64 -24.41 17.24
N HIS A 200 -26.42 -25.69 17.53
CA HIS A 200 -26.26 -26.70 16.48
C HIS A 200 -27.65 -27.05 15.91
N TRP A 201 -27.78 -26.95 14.59
CA TRP A 201 -28.99 -27.34 13.84
C TRP A 201 -28.77 -28.75 13.26
N ASN A 202 -29.54 -29.75 13.68
CA ASN A 202 -29.45 -31.12 13.16
C ASN A 202 -30.65 -31.54 12.30
N GLY A 203 -31.40 -30.56 11.78
CA GLY A 203 -32.55 -30.82 10.89
C GLY A 203 -33.87 -31.09 11.62
N LEU A 204 -33.87 -31.20 12.96
CA LEU A 204 -35.07 -31.42 13.77
C LEU A 204 -35.19 -30.45 14.96
N ASN A 205 -34.09 -30.07 15.62
CA ASN A 205 -34.09 -29.16 16.77
C ASN A 205 -32.80 -28.33 16.86
N ILE A 206 -32.88 -27.26 17.66
CA ILE A 206 -31.75 -26.41 18.05
C ILE A 206 -31.18 -26.91 19.39
N PHE A 207 -29.92 -27.37 19.42
CA PHE A 207 -29.25 -27.79 20.66
C PHE A 207 -28.19 -26.78 21.10
N SER A 208 -28.18 -26.45 22.39
CA SER A 208 -27.03 -25.83 23.05
C SER A 208 -26.15 -26.96 23.60
N GLU A 209 -24.84 -26.90 23.42
CA GLU A 209 -23.88 -27.87 23.99
C GLU A 209 -23.89 -27.74 25.52
N VAL A 210 -24.78 -28.46 26.19
CA VAL A 210 -24.89 -28.48 27.66
C VAL A 210 -23.52 -28.91 28.20
N GLU A 211 -22.87 -28.06 29.01
CA GLU A 211 -21.76 -28.57 29.84
C GLU A 211 -22.30 -29.75 30.66
N PRO A 212 -21.48 -30.76 30.98
CA PRO A 212 -21.94 -31.93 31.69
C PRO A 212 -22.52 -31.48 33.03
N CYS A 213 -23.85 -31.55 33.17
CA CYS A 213 -24.48 -31.51 34.48
C CYS A 213 -23.86 -32.66 35.28
N HIS A 214 -22.99 -32.32 36.23
CA HIS A 214 -22.63 -33.22 37.30
C HIS A 214 -23.93 -33.52 38.05
N ASP A 215 -24.37 -34.76 37.85
CA ASP A 215 -25.43 -35.46 38.54
C ASP A 215 -26.87 -34.92 38.45
N TYR A 216 -27.73 -35.87 38.09
CA TYR A 216 -29.18 -35.89 38.07
C TYR A 216 -29.92 -35.31 36.85
N VAL A 217 -30.60 -36.27 36.21
CA VAL A 217 -31.56 -36.20 35.10
C VAL A 217 -32.56 -35.07 35.29
N ASN A 218 -32.43 -34.00 34.51
CA ASN A 218 -33.55 -33.16 34.12
C ASN A 218 -33.27 -32.57 32.73
N ILE A 219 -34.10 -32.97 31.76
CA ILE A 219 -34.13 -32.42 30.42
C ILE A 219 -34.77 -31.03 30.52
N CYS A 220 -33.97 -29.97 30.45
CA CYS A 220 -34.51 -28.62 30.22
C CYS A 220 -34.95 -28.52 28.77
N ILE A 221 -36.24 -28.73 28.51
CA ILE A 221 -36.91 -28.31 27.27
C ILE A 221 -37.29 -26.84 27.48
N LEU A 222 -36.73 -25.93 26.69
CA LEU A 222 -37.26 -24.57 26.59
C LEU A 222 -38.36 -24.58 25.52
N GLN A 223 -39.56 -24.16 25.92
CA GLN A 223 -40.74 -23.95 25.09
C GLN A 223 -40.74 -22.56 24.47
#